data_AF-A0A329RS15-F1
#
_entry.id   AF-A0A329RS15-F1
#
_cell.length_a   1.000
_cell.length_b   1.000
_cell.length_c   1.000
_cell.angle_alpha   90.00
_cell.angle_beta   90.00
_cell.angle_gamma   90.00
#
_symmetry.space_group_name_H-M   'P 1'
#
loop_
_entity.id
_entity.type
_entity.pdbx_description
1 polymer ?
#
loop_
_entity_poly.entity_id
_entity_poly.type
_entity_poly.pdbx_seq_one_letter_code
_entity_poly.pdbx_strand_id
1 'polypeptide(L)'
;MPAIHPPTRAGYDNQRTVFPQDEEEQSTSDRSHSARTLAWERTRGWKKLLPEADIANCIAFSKLRCIITLVSLVLFITDIPRTGLGVRNLLAHYPFPLMPSTAVRFGPFNYPVLHIWRRDNGSDSGAFAGLKGTQPIAAARVWSYQYDTTSVGLRGAVDLLNVSEFPSVLLYKPLPGQSATNASSLIDLSTVFTMLDGFITASQNYLRPTINHPTMLRYATKHNWIDRLHHYIVRFATKNAAWRLHSLHAPHISKDTLAICSNSGIGQRSSPHPRFCNHPGIWKCKHPLNASLPDVRLWDHMDLRLQSLQQQYPDLRLQVAVVSSQRLSSTLGAMRSTFYNYEALEIIVLTRGRRCVASSGANVATCTTVFVDDYRYERDIVQT
;
A
#
# COMPACT_ATOMS: atom_id res chain seq x y z
N MET A 1 11.70 42.95 35.41
CA MET A 1 12.53 44.14 35.67
C MET A 1 13.32 44.43 34.41
N PRO A 2 13.37 45.65 33.84
CA PRO A 2 12.78 46.95 34.27
C PRO A 2 11.43 47.24 33.56
N ALA A 3 10.38 47.78 34.21
CA ALA A 3 10.09 49.17 34.64
C ALA A 3 9.63 50.06 33.44
N ILE A 4 8.34 50.33 33.19
CA ILE A 4 7.31 51.14 33.92
C ILE A 4 7.30 52.64 33.50
N HIS A 5 6.31 52.95 32.63
CA HIS A 5 5.34 54.08 32.65
C HIS A 5 5.66 55.53 32.15
N PRO A 6 4.60 56.32 31.81
CA PRO A 6 4.41 57.06 30.54
C PRO A 6 4.54 58.60 30.70
N PRO A 7 4.02 59.44 29.77
CA PRO A 7 2.71 60.09 30.03
C PRO A 7 1.85 60.58 28.83
N THR A 8 0.57 60.84 29.16
CA THR A 8 -0.35 61.95 28.73
C THR A 8 -0.89 62.14 27.31
N ARG A 9 -2.17 61.77 27.15
CA ARG A 9 -3.39 62.61 26.95
C ARG A 9 -3.26 64.08 26.49
N ALA A 10 -3.78 64.38 25.30
CA ALA A 10 -4.49 65.60 24.86
C ALA A 10 -4.99 65.33 23.42
N GLY A 11 -6.12 65.78 22.89
CA GLY A 11 -7.22 66.59 23.39
C GLY A 11 -8.44 66.32 22.48
N TYR A 12 -9.62 66.53 23.05
CA TYR A 12 -10.89 66.61 22.34
C TYR A 12 -10.86 67.81 21.40
N ASP A 13 -11.30 67.64 20.15
CA ASP A 13 -11.70 68.77 19.33
C ASP A 13 -13.15 68.62 18.86
N ASN A 14 -13.93 69.61 19.29
CA ASN A 14 -15.35 69.80 19.05
C ASN A 14 -15.56 70.27 17.60
N GLN A 15 -16.28 69.49 16.80
CA GLN A 15 -16.99 70.06 15.65
C GLN A 15 -18.45 70.31 16.03
N ARG A 16 -18.75 71.61 16.17
CA ARG A 16 -20.08 72.21 16.25
C ARG A 16 -20.97 71.70 15.12
N THR A 17 -22.12 71.17 15.48
CA THR A 17 -23.31 71.26 14.65
C THR A 17 -24.35 72.09 15.39
N VAL A 18 -24.70 73.18 14.70
CA VAL A 18 -25.64 74.22 15.08
C VAL A 18 -27.05 73.61 15.11
N PHE A 19 -27.71 73.64 16.26
CA PHE A 19 -29.16 73.45 16.35
C PHE A 19 -29.81 74.85 16.32
N PRO A 20 -30.85 75.07 15.49
CA PRO A 20 -31.63 76.29 15.56
C PRO A 20 -32.50 76.30 16.83
N GLN A 21 -32.53 77.45 17.48
CA GLN A 21 -33.47 77.81 18.54
C GLN A 21 -34.88 77.88 17.96
N ASP A 22 -35.82 77.17 18.58
CA ASP A 22 -37.25 77.37 18.38
C ASP A 22 -37.68 78.56 19.23
N GLU A 23 -38.14 79.62 18.57
CA GLU A 23 -38.87 80.72 19.19
C GLU A 23 -40.32 80.31 19.46
N GLU A 24 -40.77 80.77 20.62
CA GLU A 24 -42.08 80.59 21.20
C GLU A 24 -42.97 81.76 20.78
N GLU A 25 -44.10 81.54 20.09
CA GLU A 25 -45.27 82.41 20.26
C GLU A 25 -46.62 81.73 19.86
N GLN A 26 -47.51 81.80 20.85
CA GLN A 26 -48.93 81.49 20.99
C GLN A 26 -49.86 81.45 19.76
N SER A 27 -50.81 80.50 19.77
CA SER A 27 -52.27 80.78 19.68
C SER A 27 -53.14 79.51 19.67
N THR A 28 -54.03 79.46 20.67
CA THR A 28 -55.32 78.78 20.85
C THR A 28 -55.98 77.89 19.77
N SER A 29 -56.52 76.76 20.24
CA SER A 29 -57.87 76.19 19.98
C SER A 29 -57.96 74.83 19.27
N ASP A 30 -58.60 73.90 19.98
CA ASP A 30 -59.38 72.74 19.52
C ASP A 30 -58.75 71.65 18.63
N ARG A 31 -58.43 70.50 19.24
CA ARG A 31 -59.16 69.23 19.07
C ARG A 31 -58.37 68.08 19.69
N SER A 32 -59.03 67.32 20.56
CA SER A 32 -58.51 66.10 21.16
C SER A 32 -58.27 65.01 20.10
N HIS A 33 -57.11 65.04 19.45
CA HIS A 33 -56.59 63.88 18.75
C HIS A 33 -56.04 62.90 19.80
N SER A 34 -56.64 61.71 19.84
CA SER A 34 -56.22 60.64 20.76
C SER A 34 -54.71 60.43 20.67
N ALA A 35 -54.01 60.30 21.80
CA ALA A 35 -52.57 60.00 21.84
C ALA A 35 -52.20 58.77 20.97
N ARG A 36 -53.18 57.89 20.72
CA ARG A 36 -53.10 56.73 19.84
C ARG A 36 -52.98 57.10 18.35
N THR A 37 -53.66 58.14 17.86
CA THR A 37 -53.58 58.57 16.45
C THR A 37 -52.27 59.32 16.17
N LEU A 38 -51.80 60.14 17.10
CA LEU A 38 -50.51 60.84 16.98
C LEU A 38 -49.32 59.89 17.03
N ALA A 39 -49.36 58.85 17.88
CA ALA A 39 -48.32 57.81 17.91
C ALA A 39 -48.30 56.96 16.63
N TRP A 40 -49.47 56.74 16.00
CA TRP A 40 -49.60 55.98 14.75
C TRP A 40 -49.11 56.76 13.52
N GLU A 41 -49.35 58.06 13.48
CA GLU A 41 -48.79 58.94 12.43
C GLU A 41 -47.28 59.13 12.60
N ARG A 42 -46.78 59.27 13.84
CA ARG A 42 -45.34 59.29 14.12
C ARG A 42 -44.68 58.01 13.62
N THR A 43 -45.21 56.83 14.00
CA THR A 43 -44.65 55.54 13.55
C THR A 43 -44.77 55.30 12.04
N ARG A 44 -45.79 55.86 11.36
CA ARG A 44 -45.85 55.90 9.87
C ARG A 44 -44.81 56.82 9.25
N GLY A 45 -44.51 57.96 9.87
CA GLY A 45 -43.43 58.87 9.45
C GLY A 45 -42.05 58.23 9.59
N TRP A 46 -41.79 57.54 10.70
CA TRP A 46 -40.54 56.80 10.92
C TRP A 46 -40.34 55.65 9.92
N LYS A 47 -41.41 54.97 9.51
CA LYS A 47 -41.34 53.93 8.46
C LYS A 47 -41.00 54.46 7.06
N LYS A 48 -41.25 55.74 6.76
CA LYS A 48 -40.81 56.38 5.50
C LYS A 48 -39.34 56.82 5.51
N LEU A 49 -38.76 56.99 6.70
CA LEU A 49 -37.37 57.42 6.90
C LEU A 49 -36.40 56.25 7.12
N LEU A 50 -36.93 55.06 7.42
CA LEU A 50 -36.16 53.84 7.38
C LEU A 50 -35.98 53.46 5.90
N PRO A 51 -34.74 53.44 5.36
CA PRO A 51 -34.53 52.82 4.06
C PRO A 51 -35.09 51.40 4.14
N GLU A 52 -35.96 51.04 3.21
CA GLU A 52 -36.37 49.63 3.07
C GLU A 52 -35.07 48.82 2.99
N ALA A 53 -34.91 47.87 3.90
CA ALA A 53 -33.73 47.02 3.94
C ALA A 53 -33.77 46.12 2.69
N ASP A 54 -33.35 46.67 1.56
CA ASP A 54 -33.27 45.99 0.29
C ASP A 54 -32.01 45.11 0.22
N ILE A 55 -31.82 44.33 1.28
CA ILE A 55 -30.80 43.29 1.38
C ILE A 55 -31.10 42.20 0.33
N ALA A 56 -32.38 42.04 -0.05
CA ALA A 56 -32.82 41.12 -1.08
C ALA A 56 -32.28 41.47 -2.48
N ASN A 57 -32.22 42.77 -2.86
CA ASN A 57 -31.62 43.17 -4.15
C ASN A 57 -30.10 43.38 -4.08
N CYS A 58 -29.52 43.64 -2.91
CA CYS A 58 -28.06 43.79 -2.79
C CYS A 58 -27.30 42.45 -2.77
N ILE A 59 -27.98 41.35 -2.44
CA ILE A 59 -27.40 40.00 -2.45
C ILE A 59 -28.15 39.17 -3.48
N ALA A 60 -28.00 39.51 -4.76
CA ALA A 60 -28.43 38.63 -5.84
C ALA A 60 -27.76 37.26 -5.64
N PHE A 61 -28.58 36.25 -5.31
CA PHE A 61 -28.14 34.87 -5.10
C PHE A 61 -27.63 34.31 -6.43
N SER A 62 -26.39 34.63 -6.76
CA SER A 62 -25.78 34.20 -8.01
C SER A 62 -25.45 32.72 -7.88
N LYS A 63 -26.17 31.88 -8.64
CA LYS A 63 -25.89 30.45 -8.75
C LYS A 63 -24.41 30.20 -9.08
N LEU A 64 -23.81 31.07 -9.88
CA LEU A 64 -22.38 31.04 -10.20
C LEU A 64 -21.51 31.28 -8.96
N ARG A 65 -21.82 32.28 -8.13
CA ARG A 65 -21.11 32.50 -6.86
C ARG A 65 -21.26 31.33 -5.90
N CYS A 66 -22.46 30.74 -5.79
CA CYS A 66 -22.68 29.55 -4.98
C CYS A 66 -21.85 28.34 -5.46
N ILE A 67 -21.81 28.10 -6.77
CA ILE A 67 -20.98 27.05 -7.38
C ILE A 67 -19.49 27.32 -7.14
N ILE A 68 -19.02 28.55 -7.37
CA ILE A 68 -17.62 28.93 -7.12
C ILE A 68 -17.25 28.76 -5.65
N THR A 69 -18.13 29.16 -4.73
CA THR A 69 -17.90 28.99 -3.29
C THR A 69 -17.88 27.50 -2.90
N LEU A 70 -18.79 26.67 -3.45
CA LEU A 70 -18.77 25.23 -3.23
C LEU A 70 -17.48 24.59 -3.78
N VAL A 71 -17.08 24.94 -5.00
CA VAL A 71 -15.82 24.46 -5.60
C VAL A 71 -14.62 24.92 -4.79
N SER A 72 -14.60 26.17 -4.34
CA SER A 72 -13.52 26.73 -3.51
C SER A 72 -13.46 26.06 -2.14
N LEU A 73 -14.61 25.77 -1.53
CA LEU A 73 -14.70 25.05 -0.27
C LEU A 73 -14.23 23.59 -0.43
N VAL A 74 -14.61 22.91 -1.52
CA VAL A 74 -14.10 21.58 -1.86
C VAL A 74 -12.60 21.62 -2.09
N LEU A 75 -12.09 22.61 -2.83
CA LEU A 75 -10.65 22.79 -3.05
C LEU A 75 -9.92 23.07 -1.73
N PHE A 76 -10.46 23.90 -0.85
CA PHE A 76 -9.90 24.22 0.47
C PHE A 76 -9.90 23.01 1.41
N ILE A 77 -11.01 22.28 1.50
CA ILE A 77 -11.12 21.05 2.30
C ILE A 77 -10.18 19.97 1.74
N THR A 78 -10.01 19.89 0.42
CA THR A 78 -9.05 18.97 -0.21
C THR A 78 -7.60 19.48 -0.16
N ASP A 79 -7.37 20.75 0.17
CA ASP A 79 -6.03 21.30 0.34
C ASP A 79 -5.38 20.84 1.65
N ILE A 80 -6.16 20.60 2.70
CA ILE A 80 -5.68 20.05 3.97
C ILE A 80 -5.04 18.65 3.81
N PRO A 81 -5.67 17.66 3.13
CA PRO A 81 -5.00 16.40 2.82
C PRO A 81 -3.90 16.52 1.74
N ARG A 82 -3.93 17.55 0.86
CA ARG A 82 -2.90 17.77 -0.18
C ARG A 82 -1.62 18.43 0.34
N THR A 83 -1.74 19.33 1.30
CA THR A 83 -0.60 19.99 1.96
C THR A 83 0.14 19.04 2.89
N GLY A 84 -0.51 17.92 3.25
CA GLY A 84 0.07 16.86 4.07
C GLY A 84 0.17 17.30 5.54
N LEU A 85 -0.16 16.39 6.45
CA LEU A 85 0.26 16.57 7.84
C LEU A 85 1.78 16.54 7.85
N GLY A 86 2.41 17.71 8.03
CA GLY A 86 3.86 17.81 8.16
C GLY A 86 4.33 17.06 9.40
N VAL A 87 4.68 15.78 9.23
CA VAL A 87 5.22 14.96 10.31
C VAL A 87 6.66 15.39 10.57
N ARG A 88 6.86 16.20 11.61
CA ARG A 88 8.20 16.63 12.06
C ARG A 88 9.02 15.50 12.67
N ASN A 89 8.36 14.45 13.17
CA ASN A 89 9.02 13.29 13.76
C ASN A 89 8.23 12.02 13.42
N LEU A 90 8.77 11.18 12.53
CA LEU A 90 8.17 9.90 12.17
C LEU A 90 7.98 8.98 13.38
N LEU A 91 8.86 9.07 14.39
CA LEU A 91 8.80 8.23 15.60
C LEU A 91 7.61 8.55 16.50
N ALA A 92 7.00 9.73 16.36
CA ALA A 92 5.78 10.07 17.08
C ALA A 92 4.56 9.31 16.53
N HIS A 93 4.62 8.83 15.27
CA HIS A 93 3.50 8.17 14.60
C HIS A 93 3.75 6.69 14.30
N TYR A 94 5.01 6.29 14.20
CA TYR A 94 5.41 4.92 13.91
C TYR A 94 6.17 4.32 15.10
N PRO A 95 5.64 3.25 15.71
CA PRO A 95 6.19 2.68 16.94
C PRO A 95 7.52 1.94 16.75
N PHE A 96 7.90 1.63 15.50
CA PHE A 96 9.09 0.82 15.18
C PHE A 96 10.14 1.64 14.40
N PRO A 97 11.04 2.37 15.10
CA PRO A 97 12.24 2.94 14.48
C PRO A 97 13.11 1.83 13.90
N LEU A 98 13.57 2.00 12.66
CA LEU A 98 14.60 1.15 12.08
C LEU A 98 15.96 1.81 12.10
N MET A 99 16.01 3.07 11.69
CA MET A 99 17.20 3.91 11.59
C MET A 99 16.78 5.37 11.85
N PRO A 100 17.72 6.30 12.07
CA PRO A 100 17.38 7.73 12.10
C PRO A 100 16.56 8.10 10.85
N SER A 101 15.44 8.80 11.06
CA SER A 101 14.53 9.22 10.00
C SER A 101 13.90 8.10 9.17
N THR A 102 13.94 6.84 9.62
CA THR A 102 13.31 5.70 8.94
C THR A 102 12.47 4.88 9.91
N ALA A 103 11.19 4.69 9.57
CA ALA A 103 10.27 3.91 10.40
C ALA A 103 9.50 2.87 9.59
N VAL A 104 9.09 1.79 10.27
CA VAL A 104 8.22 0.79 9.65
C VAL A 104 6.78 1.29 9.63
N ARG A 105 6.21 1.39 8.43
CA ARG A 105 4.79 1.72 8.21
C ARG A 105 3.91 0.47 8.28
N PHE A 106 4.42 -0.65 7.78
CA PHE A 106 3.75 -1.95 7.73
C PHE A 106 4.77 -3.09 7.75
N GLY A 107 4.42 -4.20 8.40
CA GLY A 107 5.34 -5.30 8.67
C GLY A 107 6.33 -4.98 9.80
N PRO A 108 7.53 -5.59 9.81
CA PRO A 108 7.94 -6.70 8.95
C PRO A 108 7.10 -7.96 9.21
N PHE A 109 6.44 -8.49 8.19
CA PHE A 109 5.72 -9.76 8.28
C PHE A 109 6.46 -10.87 7.56
N ASN A 110 6.34 -12.08 8.11
CA ASN A 110 6.75 -13.33 7.51
C ASN A 110 5.64 -14.34 7.80
N TYR A 111 5.19 -15.08 6.79
CA TYR A 111 4.08 -16.00 6.98
C TYR A 111 4.06 -17.13 5.96
N PRO A 112 3.65 -18.34 6.37
CA PRO A 112 3.35 -19.43 5.46
C PRO A 112 2.02 -19.15 4.78
N VAL A 113 2.02 -19.12 3.44
CA VAL A 113 0.79 -19.06 2.66
C VAL A 113 0.19 -20.45 2.52
N LEU A 114 1.06 -21.43 2.25
CA LEU A 114 0.66 -22.75 1.81
C LEU A 114 1.82 -23.74 1.87
N HIS A 115 1.53 -24.97 2.27
CA HIS A 115 2.37 -26.13 2.06
C HIS A 115 1.49 -27.27 1.54
N ILE A 116 1.70 -27.76 0.30
CA ILE A 116 0.93 -28.85 -0.32
C ILE A 116 1.85 -30.04 -0.57
N TRP A 117 1.39 -31.24 -0.25
CA TRP A 117 2.02 -32.49 -0.68
C TRP A 117 1.02 -33.45 -1.29
N ARG A 118 1.53 -34.35 -2.14
CA ARG A 118 0.77 -35.47 -2.70
C ARG A 118 0.68 -36.59 -1.67
N ARG A 119 -0.51 -37.15 -1.46
CA ARG A 119 -0.69 -38.41 -0.74
C ARG A 119 -0.47 -39.57 -1.71
N ASP A 120 0.47 -40.43 -1.35
CA ASP A 120 0.71 -41.70 -2.02
C ASP A 120 -0.37 -42.70 -1.58
N ASN A 121 -1.62 -42.49 -2.01
CA ASN A 121 -2.63 -43.55 -2.02
C ASN A 121 -2.47 -44.23 -3.38
N GLY A 122 -2.15 -45.53 -3.42
CA GLY A 122 -1.79 -46.30 -4.63
C GLY A 122 -2.82 -46.40 -5.77
N SER A 123 -3.72 -45.42 -5.92
CA SER A 123 -4.60 -45.19 -7.05
C SER A 123 -4.25 -43.85 -7.71
N ASP A 124 -4.14 -43.82 -9.04
CA ASP A 124 -3.67 -42.72 -9.89
C ASP A 124 -4.40 -41.35 -9.74
N SER A 125 -5.42 -41.24 -8.90
CA SER A 125 -5.97 -39.96 -8.45
C SER A 125 -5.23 -39.44 -7.21
N GLY A 126 -3.99 -38.98 -7.41
CA GLY A 126 -3.14 -38.46 -6.33
C GLY A 126 -3.85 -37.36 -5.51
N ALA A 127 -4.35 -37.73 -4.33
CA ALA A 127 -5.04 -36.79 -3.44
C ALA A 127 -4.02 -35.79 -2.87
N PHE A 128 -4.38 -34.51 -2.81
CA PHE A 128 -3.53 -33.49 -2.23
C PHE A 128 -3.92 -33.23 -0.77
N ALA A 129 -2.93 -32.96 0.07
CA ALA A 129 -3.14 -32.40 1.40
C ALA A 129 -2.40 -31.07 1.51
N GLY A 130 -2.99 -30.13 2.23
CA GLY A 130 -2.48 -28.77 2.34
C GLY A 130 -2.49 -28.27 3.78
N LEU A 131 -1.49 -27.48 4.13
CA LEU A 131 -1.39 -26.75 5.39
C LEU A 131 -1.22 -25.26 5.12
N LYS A 132 -1.81 -24.43 5.99
CA LYS A 132 -1.46 -23.01 6.14
C LYS A 132 -0.83 -22.83 7.51
N GLY A 133 0.50 -22.81 7.55
CA GLY A 133 1.24 -22.93 8.81
C GLY A 133 1.00 -24.29 9.43
N THR A 134 0.28 -24.34 10.55
CA THR A 134 -0.10 -25.58 11.25
C THR A 134 -1.54 -26.03 10.97
N GLN A 135 -2.34 -25.21 10.27
CA GLN A 135 -3.77 -25.49 10.07
C GLN A 135 -4.01 -26.25 8.77
N PRO A 136 -4.74 -27.38 8.78
CA PRO A 136 -5.11 -28.09 7.56
C PRO A 136 -6.08 -27.27 6.73
N ILE A 137 -5.87 -27.28 5.41
CA ILE A 137 -6.72 -26.60 4.44
C ILE A 137 -7.11 -27.57 3.33
N ALA A 138 -8.36 -27.45 2.85
CA ALA A 138 -8.86 -28.22 1.70
C ALA A 138 -8.71 -27.49 0.36
N ALA A 139 -8.53 -26.16 0.40
CA ALA A 139 -8.40 -25.30 -0.77
C ALA A 139 -7.61 -24.02 -0.43
N ALA A 140 -6.99 -23.41 -1.42
CA ALA A 140 -6.28 -22.14 -1.27
C ALA A 140 -7.19 -20.95 -1.60
N ARG A 141 -6.93 -19.79 -1.01
CA ARG A 141 -7.67 -18.56 -1.32
C ARG A 141 -7.11 -17.90 -2.57
N VAL A 142 -8.00 -17.48 -3.48
CA VAL A 142 -7.65 -16.71 -4.68
C VAL A 142 -6.88 -15.42 -4.32
N TRP A 143 -7.21 -14.80 -3.17
CA TRP A 143 -6.55 -13.60 -2.68
C TRP A 143 -5.02 -13.65 -2.80
N SER A 144 -4.39 -14.71 -2.28
CA SER A 144 -2.93 -14.83 -2.24
C SER A 144 -2.28 -14.82 -3.63
N TYR A 145 -3.00 -15.19 -4.69
CA TYR A 145 -2.41 -15.33 -6.02
C TYR A 145 -2.88 -14.27 -7.02
N GLN A 146 -3.92 -13.50 -6.68
CA GLN A 146 -4.49 -12.49 -7.58
C GLN A 146 -4.50 -11.07 -6.98
N TYR A 147 -4.92 -10.95 -5.72
CA TYR A 147 -5.25 -9.66 -5.10
C TYR A 147 -4.21 -9.17 -4.10
N ASP A 148 -3.49 -10.09 -3.47
CA ASP A 148 -2.40 -9.77 -2.56
C ASP A 148 -1.30 -8.99 -3.30
N THR A 149 -0.73 -7.96 -2.68
CA THR A 149 0.29 -7.13 -3.32
C THR A 149 1.55 -7.94 -3.64
N THR A 150 1.87 -8.93 -2.80
CA THR A 150 2.95 -9.88 -3.03
C THR A 150 2.76 -10.66 -4.34
N SER A 151 1.52 -10.94 -4.76
CA SER A 151 1.21 -11.67 -5.99
C SER A 151 1.59 -10.94 -7.29
N VAL A 152 1.74 -9.61 -7.24
CA VAL A 152 1.98 -8.80 -8.46
C VAL A 152 3.29 -9.21 -9.14
N GLY A 153 4.35 -9.40 -8.35
CA GLY A 153 5.63 -9.89 -8.88
C GLY A 153 5.51 -11.27 -9.49
N LEU A 154 4.90 -12.22 -8.76
CA LEU A 154 4.71 -13.59 -9.24
C LEU A 154 3.95 -13.63 -10.57
N ARG A 155 2.82 -12.92 -10.67
CA ARG A 155 2.01 -12.88 -11.90
C ARG A 155 2.76 -12.25 -13.07
N GLY A 156 3.56 -11.21 -12.82
CA GLY A 156 4.43 -10.63 -13.85
C GLY A 156 5.46 -11.62 -14.37
N ALA A 157 6.09 -12.42 -13.49
CA ALA A 157 7.03 -13.45 -13.91
C ALA A 157 6.34 -14.60 -14.65
N VAL A 158 5.16 -15.02 -14.20
CA VAL A 158 4.33 -16.04 -14.88
C VAL A 158 4.01 -15.63 -16.32
N ASP A 159 3.59 -14.38 -16.53
CA ASP A 159 3.26 -13.86 -17.86
C ASP A 159 4.51 -13.78 -18.76
N LEU A 160 5.65 -13.37 -18.21
CA LEU A 160 6.93 -13.28 -18.94
C LEU A 160 7.51 -14.65 -19.30
N LEU A 161 7.38 -15.63 -18.42
CA LEU A 161 7.87 -17.00 -18.62
C LEU A 161 6.86 -17.88 -19.36
N ASN A 162 5.67 -17.35 -19.67
CA ASN A 162 4.58 -18.05 -20.35
C ASN A 162 4.22 -19.40 -19.67
N VAL A 163 3.99 -19.37 -18.36
CA VAL A 163 3.64 -20.57 -17.57
C VAL A 163 2.17 -20.94 -17.80
N SER A 164 1.93 -21.99 -18.57
CA SER A 164 0.58 -22.41 -18.99
C SER A 164 -0.23 -23.05 -17.87
N GLU A 165 0.43 -23.63 -16.86
CA GLU A 165 -0.23 -24.23 -15.70
C GLU A 165 -0.86 -23.19 -14.77
N PHE A 166 -0.51 -21.91 -14.94
CA PHE A 166 -1.05 -20.83 -14.13
C PHE A 166 -2.41 -20.35 -14.68
N PRO A 167 -3.51 -20.44 -13.91
CA PRO A 167 -4.83 -20.06 -14.41
C PRO A 167 -4.89 -18.61 -14.89
N SER A 168 -5.37 -18.41 -16.12
CA SER A 168 -5.45 -17.08 -16.75
C SER A 168 -6.35 -16.09 -15.99
N VAL A 169 -7.35 -16.59 -15.25
CA VAL A 169 -8.20 -15.78 -14.36
C VAL A 169 -7.37 -15.06 -13.30
N LEU A 170 -6.37 -15.73 -12.73
CA LEU A 170 -5.49 -15.14 -11.72
C LEU A 170 -4.61 -14.04 -12.32
N LEU A 171 -4.34 -14.09 -13.62
CA LEU A 171 -3.60 -13.06 -14.37
C LEU A 171 -4.46 -11.87 -14.79
N TYR A 172 -5.74 -11.81 -14.39
CA TYR A 172 -6.73 -10.86 -14.92
C TYR A 172 -6.92 -10.95 -16.44
N LYS A 173 -6.73 -12.15 -17.01
CA LYS A 173 -6.97 -12.46 -18.43
C LYS A 173 -7.98 -13.62 -18.55
N PRO A 174 -9.23 -13.48 -18.04
CA PRO A 174 -10.20 -14.57 -18.08
C PRO A 174 -10.52 -14.95 -19.52
N LEU A 175 -10.64 -16.26 -19.79
CA LEU A 175 -11.05 -16.77 -21.09
C LEU A 175 -12.55 -16.54 -21.30
N PRO A 176 -13.04 -16.48 -22.56
CA PRO A 176 -14.47 -16.37 -22.84
C PRO A 176 -15.27 -17.47 -22.13
N GLY A 177 -16.33 -17.08 -21.41
CA GLY A 177 -17.18 -18.01 -20.64
C GLY A 177 -16.68 -18.33 -19.22
N GLN A 178 -15.51 -17.83 -18.82
CA GLN A 178 -14.99 -18.04 -17.47
C GLN A 178 -15.44 -16.92 -16.52
N SER A 179 -16.04 -17.29 -15.39
CA SER A 179 -16.47 -16.32 -14.38
C SER A 179 -15.28 -15.68 -13.66
N ALA A 180 -15.35 -14.37 -13.43
CA ALA A 180 -14.34 -13.67 -12.64
C ALA A 180 -14.33 -14.21 -11.20
N THR A 181 -13.15 -14.53 -10.68
CA THR A 181 -12.98 -14.99 -9.29
C THR A 181 -12.95 -13.81 -8.34
N ASN A 182 -13.74 -13.89 -7.27
CA ASN A 182 -13.74 -12.89 -6.21
C ASN A 182 -12.60 -13.15 -5.22
N ALA A 183 -12.31 -12.17 -4.37
CA ALA A 183 -11.33 -12.28 -3.30
C ALA A 183 -11.58 -13.46 -2.33
N SER A 184 -12.85 -13.81 -2.13
CA SER A 184 -13.29 -14.92 -1.26
C SER A 184 -13.33 -16.27 -1.96
N SER A 185 -13.12 -16.31 -3.28
CA SER A 185 -13.13 -17.56 -4.05
C SER A 185 -11.97 -18.47 -3.61
N LEU A 186 -12.23 -19.77 -3.71
CA LEU A 186 -11.27 -20.83 -3.38
C LEU A 186 -10.77 -21.50 -4.67
N ILE A 187 -9.54 -22.00 -4.62
CA ILE A 187 -8.89 -22.76 -5.68
C ILE A 187 -8.49 -24.12 -5.11
N ASP A 188 -8.74 -25.18 -5.86
CA ASP A 188 -8.36 -26.52 -5.48
C ASP A 188 -6.84 -26.66 -5.29
N LEU A 189 -6.44 -27.47 -4.31
CA LEU A 189 -5.03 -27.69 -4.00
C LEU A 189 -4.27 -28.32 -5.17
N SER A 190 -4.92 -29.15 -5.98
CA SER A 190 -4.31 -29.73 -7.19
C SER A 190 -3.88 -28.65 -8.18
N THR A 191 -4.77 -27.70 -8.49
CA THR A 191 -4.49 -26.57 -9.38
C THR A 191 -3.39 -25.68 -8.82
N VAL A 192 -3.40 -25.44 -7.50
CA VAL A 192 -2.38 -24.62 -6.84
C VAL A 192 -1.02 -25.31 -6.87
N PHE A 193 -1.00 -26.61 -6.62
CA PHE A 193 0.22 -27.42 -6.69
C PHE A 193 0.80 -27.38 -8.11
N THR A 194 -0.01 -27.64 -9.14
CA THR A 194 0.47 -27.66 -10.53
C THR A 194 0.92 -26.30 -11.01
N MET A 195 0.23 -25.21 -10.66
CA MET A 195 0.64 -23.87 -11.10
C MET A 195 1.97 -23.43 -10.47
N LEU A 196 2.18 -23.74 -9.18
CA LEU A 196 3.41 -23.37 -8.50
C LEU A 196 4.58 -24.27 -8.93
N ASP A 197 4.33 -25.57 -9.13
CA ASP A 197 5.33 -26.48 -9.68
C ASP A 197 5.75 -26.09 -11.11
N GLY A 198 4.77 -25.75 -11.98
CA GLY A 198 5.02 -25.23 -13.32
C GLY A 198 5.84 -23.95 -13.32
N PHE A 199 5.51 -23.01 -12.42
CA PHE A 199 6.28 -21.77 -12.26
C PHE A 199 7.73 -22.03 -11.82
N ILE A 200 7.95 -22.91 -10.84
CA ILE A 200 9.31 -23.25 -10.40
C ILE A 200 10.07 -23.95 -11.54
N THR A 201 9.42 -24.84 -12.31
CA THR A 201 10.02 -25.44 -13.52
C THR A 201 10.47 -24.38 -14.52
N ALA A 202 9.57 -23.47 -14.90
CA ALA A 202 9.88 -22.42 -15.86
C ALA A 202 11.02 -21.51 -15.36
N SER A 203 10.99 -21.15 -14.07
CA SER A 203 12.04 -20.34 -13.44
C SER A 203 13.41 -21.02 -13.48
N GLN A 204 13.46 -22.31 -13.10
CA GLN A 204 14.69 -23.11 -13.09
C GLN A 204 15.23 -23.34 -14.51
N ASN A 205 14.34 -23.54 -15.49
CA ASN A 205 14.74 -23.72 -16.90
C ASN A 205 15.29 -22.43 -17.50
N TYR A 206 14.66 -21.29 -17.21
CA TYR A 206 15.05 -19.99 -17.75
C TYR A 206 16.37 -19.48 -17.13
N LEU A 207 16.55 -19.66 -15.82
CA LEU A 207 17.71 -19.19 -15.07
C LEU A 207 18.80 -20.27 -14.90
N ARG A 208 18.76 -21.33 -15.72
CA ARG A 208 19.72 -22.42 -15.62
C ARG A 208 21.13 -21.88 -15.85
N PRO A 209 22.08 -22.12 -14.92
CA PRO A 209 23.43 -21.59 -15.03
C PRO A 209 24.11 -22.20 -16.26
N THR A 210 24.22 -21.40 -17.31
CA THR A 210 24.98 -21.67 -18.52
C THR A 210 25.80 -20.41 -18.82
N ILE A 211 26.93 -20.57 -19.51
CA ILE A 211 27.97 -19.54 -19.67
C ILE A 211 27.40 -18.19 -20.18
N ASN A 212 26.29 -18.21 -20.93
CA ASN A 212 25.67 -17.04 -21.56
C ASN A 212 24.28 -16.67 -21.02
N HIS A 213 23.73 -17.39 -20.03
CA HIS A 213 22.38 -17.10 -19.53
C HIS A 213 22.37 -16.24 -18.26
N PRO A 214 21.36 -15.38 -18.10
CA PRO A 214 21.23 -14.53 -16.93
C PRO A 214 20.96 -15.37 -15.67
N THR A 215 21.73 -15.11 -14.60
CA THR A 215 21.53 -15.71 -13.27
C THR A 215 20.34 -15.13 -12.51
N MET A 216 19.73 -14.07 -13.03
CA MET A 216 18.57 -13.37 -12.49
C MET A 216 17.73 -12.80 -13.63
N LEU A 217 16.40 -12.89 -13.53
CA LEU A 217 15.48 -12.18 -14.41
C LEU A 217 14.98 -10.91 -13.70
N ARG A 218 15.21 -9.73 -14.30
CA ARG A 218 14.66 -8.45 -13.83
C ARG A 218 13.54 -8.00 -14.73
N TYR A 219 12.45 -7.54 -14.13
CA TYR A 219 11.30 -7.06 -14.85
C TYR A 219 10.55 -6.00 -14.06
N ALA A 220 9.67 -5.27 -14.74
CA ALA A 220 8.83 -4.26 -14.13
C ALA A 220 7.37 -4.53 -14.48
N THR A 221 6.48 -4.33 -13.52
CA THR A 221 5.04 -4.36 -13.77
C THR A 221 4.46 -2.96 -13.62
N LYS A 222 3.55 -2.62 -14.53
CA LYS A 222 2.69 -1.46 -14.42
C LYS A 222 1.31 -1.94 -13.98
N HIS A 223 0.85 -1.49 -12.82
CA HIS A 223 -0.46 -1.85 -12.28
C HIS A 223 -1.22 -0.59 -11.86
N ASN A 224 -2.54 -0.66 -11.90
CA ASN A 224 -3.38 0.41 -11.37
C ASN A 224 -3.56 0.18 -9.88
N TRP A 225 -3.09 1.13 -9.06
CA TRP A 225 -3.31 1.11 -7.63
C TRP A 225 -4.72 1.62 -7.32
N ILE A 226 -5.53 0.78 -6.68
CA ILE A 226 -6.87 1.11 -6.23
C ILE A 226 -6.89 0.99 -4.71
N ASP A 227 -6.83 2.12 -4.01
CA ASP A 227 -7.15 2.17 -2.58
C ASP A 227 -8.62 2.55 -2.35
N ARG A 228 -9.08 2.50 -1.09
CA ARG A 228 -10.47 2.83 -0.75
C ARG A 228 -10.81 4.28 -1.10
N LEU A 229 -9.88 5.22 -0.94
CA LEU A 229 -10.09 6.63 -1.28
C LEU A 229 -10.24 6.80 -2.80
N HIS A 230 -9.38 6.13 -3.57
CA HIS A 230 -9.45 6.08 -5.02
C HIS A 230 -10.75 5.44 -5.49
N HIS A 231 -11.18 4.34 -4.84
CA HIS A 231 -12.42 3.64 -5.17
C HIS A 231 -13.67 4.49 -4.96
N TYR A 232 -13.74 5.26 -3.87
CA TYR A 232 -14.92 6.05 -3.51
C TYR A 232 -14.90 7.50 -4.02
N ILE A 233 -13.74 8.14 -4.12
CA ILE A 233 -13.64 9.59 -4.33
C ILE A 233 -13.05 9.95 -5.69
N VAL A 234 -12.09 9.18 -6.22
CA VAL A 234 -11.26 9.62 -7.37
C VAL A 234 -11.39 8.69 -8.59
N ARG A 235 -12.30 7.70 -8.53
CA ARG A 235 -12.51 6.71 -9.61
C ARG A 235 -12.78 7.37 -10.97
N PHE A 236 -13.40 8.56 -10.97
CA PHE A 236 -13.74 9.32 -12.18
C PHE A 236 -12.61 10.22 -12.71
N ALA A 237 -11.58 10.53 -11.90
CA ALA A 237 -10.63 11.58 -12.26
C ALA A 237 -9.31 11.03 -12.85
N THR A 238 -8.68 10.01 -12.26
CA THR A 238 -7.35 9.57 -12.72
C THR A 238 -7.03 8.13 -12.32
N LYS A 239 -6.59 7.27 -13.25
CA LYS A 239 -6.00 5.98 -12.89
C LYS A 239 -4.60 6.20 -12.29
N ASN A 240 -4.40 5.78 -11.04
CA ASN A 240 -3.09 5.84 -10.39
C ASN A 240 -2.23 4.66 -10.84
N ALA A 241 -1.52 4.83 -11.96
CA ALA A 241 -0.57 3.84 -12.45
C ALA A 241 0.69 3.85 -11.57
N ALA A 242 1.02 2.70 -10.98
CA ALA A 242 2.22 2.51 -10.20
C ALA A 242 3.13 1.49 -10.88
N TRP A 243 4.43 1.77 -10.86
CA TRP A 243 5.47 0.85 -11.29
C TRP A 243 6.02 0.08 -10.10
N ARG A 244 6.26 -1.22 -10.30
CA ARG A 244 7.00 -2.08 -9.37
C ARG A 244 8.14 -2.74 -10.10
N LEU A 245 9.29 -2.79 -9.44
CA LEU A 245 10.48 -3.47 -9.94
C LEU A 245 10.56 -4.84 -9.29
N HIS A 246 10.93 -5.84 -10.07
CA HIS A 246 10.97 -7.23 -9.63
C HIS A 246 12.28 -7.89 -10.04
N SER A 247 12.71 -8.86 -9.24
CA SER A 247 13.79 -9.77 -9.57
C SER A 247 13.41 -11.20 -9.22
N LEU A 248 13.52 -12.10 -10.20
CA LEU A 248 13.37 -13.54 -10.03
C LEU A 248 14.74 -14.20 -9.97
N HIS A 249 14.88 -15.10 -9.00
CA HIS A 249 16.07 -15.90 -8.74
C HIS A 249 15.69 -17.38 -8.61
N ALA A 250 16.56 -18.25 -9.09
CA ALA A 250 16.45 -19.70 -8.92
C ALA A 250 17.81 -20.25 -8.46
N PRO A 251 18.18 -20.05 -7.17
CA PRO A 251 19.49 -20.44 -6.69
C PRO A 251 19.69 -21.96 -6.79
N HIS A 252 20.91 -22.36 -7.13
CA HIS A 252 21.32 -23.74 -6.97
C HIS A 252 21.65 -24.00 -5.50
N ILE A 253 20.90 -24.89 -4.87
CA ILE A 253 21.10 -25.24 -3.47
C ILE A 253 22.42 -26.02 -3.34
N SER A 254 23.35 -25.50 -2.55
CA SER A 254 24.63 -26.15 -2.24
C SER A 254 24.85 -26.11 -0.74
N LYS A 255 25.11 -27.27 -0.13
CA LYS A 255 25.40 -27.41 1.31
C LYS A 255 24.35 -26.72 2.20
N ASP A 256 23.07 -26.99 1.96
CA ASP A 256 21.95 -26.56 2.82
C ASP A 256 21.78 -25.04 2.97
N THR A 257 22.25 -24.29 1.97
CA THR A 257 22.10 -22.84 1.90
C THR A 257 21.61 -22.41 0.53
N LEU A 258 20.76 -21.38 0.51
CA LEU A 258 20.36 -20.69 -0.71
C LEU A 258 21.48 -19.80 -1.23
N ALA A 259 22.30 -19.26 -0.32
CA ALA A 259 23.44 -18.38 -0.60
C ALA A 259 23.09 -17.16 -1.49
N ILE A 260 21.81 -16.78 -1.55
CA ILE A 260 21.26 -15.73 -2.43
C ILE A 260 21.90 -14.36 -2.17
N CYS A 261 22.25 -14.07 -0.92
CA CYS A 261 22.90 -12.83 -0.49
C CYS A 261 24.40 -13.01 -0.23
N SER A 262 25.00 -14.15 -0.61
CA SER A 262 26.42 -14.39 -0.34
C SER A 262 27.32 -13.61 -1.32
N ASN A 263 28.27 -12.86 -0.78
CA ASN A 263 29.33 -12.21 -1.56
C ASN A 263 30.50 -13.20 -1.75
N SER A 264 30.23 -14.33 -2.40
CA SER A 264 31.26 -15.34 -2.68
C SER A 264 32.04 -14.93 -3.94
N GLY A 265 32.92 -13.93 -3.81
CA GLY A 265 33.79 -13.52 -4.90
C GLY A 265 34.73 -12.37 -4.54
N ILE A 266 35.83 -12.67 -3.83
CA ILE A 266 37.00 -11.78 -3.85
C ILE A 266 37.60 -11.89 -5.26
N GLY A 267 37.39 -10.88 -6.11
CA GLY A 267 37.99 -10.78 -7.45
C GLY A 267 37.08 -11.11 -8.65
N GLN A 268 35.83 -11.53 -8.44
CA GLN A 268 34.81 -11.63 -9.51
C GLN A 268 33.71 -10.61 -9.25
N ARG A 269 33.20 -9.95 -10.31
CA ARG A 269 32.03 -9.05 -10.21
C ARG A 269 30.94 -9.79 -9.44
N SER A 270 30.52 -9.26 -8.30
CA SER A 270 29.51 -9.87 -7.45
C SER A 270 28.31 -10.29 -8.29
N SER A 271 27.93 -11.56 -8.20
CA SER A 271 26.72 -12.05 -8.86
C SER A 271 25.54 -11.16 -8.48
N PRO A 272 24.69 -10.74 -9.43
CA PRO A 272 23.60 -9.85 -9.10
C PRO A 272 22.69 -10.49 -8.04
N HIS A 273 22.64 -9.90 -6.85
CA HIS A 273 21.80 -10.34 -5.73
C HIS A 273 20.49 -9.54 -5.67
N PRO A 274 19.44 -10.07 -5.02
CA PRO A 274 18.22 -9.33 -4.76
C PRO A 274 18.49 -8.04 -3.98
N ARG A 275 17.65 -7.02 -4.18
CA ARG A 275 17.79 -5.72 -3.50
C ARG A 275 17.72 -5.82 -1.98
N PHE A 276 16.93 -6.76 -1.44
CA PHE A 276 16.80 -6.94 0.00
C PHE A 276 18.12 -7.37 0.68
N CYS A 277 19.07 -7.95 -0.06
CA CYS A 277 20.38 -8.32 0.47
C CYS A 277 21.22 -7.11 0.88
N ASN A 278 20.93 -5.92 0.33
CA ASN A 278 21.66 -4.69 0.66
C ASN A 278 21.22 -4.07 2.00
N HIS A 279 20.14 -4.57 2.62
CA HIS A 279 19.56 -4.00 3.84
C HIS A 279 19.52 -5.00 5.01
N PRO A 280 20.66 -5.57 5.41
CA PRO A 280 20.71 -6.76 6.23
C PRO A 280 20.22 -6.61 7.68
N GLY A 281 20.50 -5.48 8.31
CA GLY A 281 20.13 -5.22 9.71
C GLY A 281 18.69 -4.73 9.91
N ILE A 282 18.01 -4.37 8.83
CA ILE A 282 16.74 -3.61 8.86
C ILE A 282 15.54 -4.56 8.90
N TRP A 283 15.72 -5.84 8.56
CA TRP A 283 14.64 -6.83 8.58
C TRP A 283 15.06 -8.05 9.39
N LYS A 284 14.61 -8.09 10.64
CA LYS A 284 14.77 -9.25 11.52
C LYS A 284 13.45 -10.03 11.59
N CYS A 285 13.56 -11.36 11.57
CA CYS A 285 12.46 -12.29 11.67
C CYS A 285 12.63 -13.12 12.95
N LYS A 286 11.51 -13.47 13.60
CA LYS A 286 11.54 -14.45 14.68
C LYS A 286 12.12 -15.77 14.17
N HIS A 287 12.92 -16.42 15.01
CA HIS A 287 13.58 -17.64 14.61
C HIS A 287 12.55 -18.74 14.26
N PRO A 288 12.65 -19.40 13.09
CA PRO A 288 11.57 -20.25 12.56
C PRO A 288 11.40 -21.56 13.35
N LEU A 289 12.47 -22.07 13.95
CA LEU A 289 12.46 -23.32 14.71
C LEU A 289 12.01 -23.13 16.18
N ASN A 290 12.31 -21.98 16.77
CA ASN A 290 12.05 -21.74 18.19
C ASN A 290 11.95 -20.25 18.47
N ALA A 291 10.79 -19.80 18.94
CA ALA A 291 10.53 -18.39 19.23
C ALA A 291 11.35 -17.82 20.40
N SER A 292 12.01 -18.65 21.22
CA SER A 292 12.91 -18.19 22.28
C SER A 292 14.33 -17.89 21.82
N LEU A 293 14.70 -18.33 20.61
CA LEU A 293 16.00 -18.01 20.01
C LEU A 293 16.02 -16.56 19.49
N PRO A 294 17.21 -15.94 19.39
CA PRO A 294 17.32 -14.56 18.93
C PRO A 294 16.78 -14.40 17.52
N ASP A 295 16.22 -13.22 17.24
CA ASP A 295 15.75 -12.88 15.91
C ASP A 295 16.90 -12.95 14.89
N VAL A 296 16.59 -13.52 13.73
CA VAL A 296 17.54 -13.78 12.65
C VAL A 296 17.32 -12.82 11.49
N ARG A 297 18.34 -12.64 10.66
CA ARG A 297 18.21 -11.81 9.45
C ARG A 297 17.34 -12.53 8.43
N LEU A 298 16.77 -11.76 7.51
CA LEU A 298 15.85 -12.28 6.49
C LEU A 298 16.38 -13.47 5.69
N TRP A 299 17.60 -13.43 5.15
CA TRP A 299 18.14 -14.57 4.38
C TRP A 299 18.55 -15.75 5.28
N ASP A 300 19.02 -15.48 6.51
CA ASP A 300 19.28 -16.56 7.48
C ASP A 300 17.97 -17.30 7.81
N HIS A 301 16.85 -16.57 7.92
CA HIS A 301 15.54 -17.15 8.10
C HIS A 301 15.13 -18.04 6.90
N MET A 302 15.42 -17.60 5.66
CA MET A 302 15.16 -18.41 4.47
C MET A 302 16.01 -19.69 4.46
N ASP A 303 17.29 -19.60 4.83
CA ASP A 303 18.19 -20.75 4.92
C ASP A 303 17.75 -21.74 6.01
N LEU A 304 17.40 -21.26 7.20
CA LEU A 304 16.88 -22.11 8.30
C LEU A 304 15.57 -22.82 7.92
N ARG A 305 14.68 -22.15 7.17
CA ARG A 305 13.46 -22.79 6.65
C ARG A 305 13.78 -23.84 5.61
N LEU A 306 14.74 -23.58 4.71
CA LEU A 306 15.19 -24.58 3.75
C LEU A 306 15.75 -25.81 4.45
N GLN A 307 16.61 -25.61 5.45
CA GLN A 307 17.17 -26.69 6.28
C GLN A 307 16.08 -27.50 6.97
N SER A 308 15.07 -26.84 7.53
CA SER A 308 13.91 -27.53 8.12
C SER A 308 13.17 -28.41 7.10
N LEU A 309 13.00 -27.94 5.86
CA LEU A 309 12.37 -28.74 4.80
C LEU A 309 13.27 -29.91 4.34
N GLN A 310 14.59 -29.71 4.30
CA GLN A 310 15.54 -30.79 3.98
C GLN A 310 15.54 -31.87 5.06
N GLN A 311 15.47 -31.47 6.34
CA GLN A 311 15.38 -32.41 7.46
C GLN A 311 14.04 -33.17 7.45
N GLN A 312 12.95 -32.50 7.10
CA GLN A 312 11.63 -33.12 7.01
C GLN A 312 11.53 -34.09 5.81
N TYR A 313 12.25 -33.81 4.72
CA TYR A 313 12.22 -34.58 3.48
C TYR A 313 13.63 -34.90 2.95
N PRO A 314 14.39 -35.78 3.64
CA PRO A 314 15.81 -36.02 3.32
C PRO A 314 16.02 -36.67 1.95
N ASP A 315 15.06 -37.46 1.47
CA ASP A 315 15.15 -38.17 0.19
C ASP A 315 14.79 -37.28 -1.03
N LEU A 316 14.38 -36.03 -0.79
CA LEU A 316 13.90 -35.13 -1.84
C LEU A 316 14.97 -34.11 -2.24
N ARG A 317 15.09 -33.88 -3.55
CA ARG A 317 15.86 -32.78 -4.09
C ARG A 317 15.03 -31.51 -4.07
N LEU A 318 15.46 -30.55 -3.26
CA LEU A 318 14.77 -29.26 -3.17
C LEU A 318 15.17 -28.33 -4.31
N GLN A 319 14.21 -27.54 -4.78
CA GLN A 319 14.43 -26.45 -5.72
C GLN A 319 13.66 -25.23 -5.25
N VAL A 320 14.27 -24.06 -5.38
CA VAL A 320 13.69 -22.81 -4.88
C VAL A 320 13.61 -21.79 -6.01
N ALA A 321 12.51 -21.04 -6.04
CA ALA A 321 12.35 -19.82 -6.81
C ALA A 321 12.02 -18.66 -5.86
N VAL A 322 12.79 -17.57 -5.96
CA VAL A 322 12.60 -16.38 -5.13
C VAL A 322 12.24 -15.20 -6.01
N VAL A 323 11.08 -14.61 -5.75
CA VAL A 323 10.63 -13.37 -6.39
C VAL A 323 10.71 -12.26 -5.36
N SER A 324 11.55 -11.26 -5.63
CA SER A 324 11.59 -10.02 -4.85
C SER A 324 10.89 -8.93 -5.65
N SER A 325 10.04 -8.16 -4.99
CA SER A 325 9.36 -7.00 -5.54
C SER A 325 9.67 -5.77 -4.69
N GLN A 326 9.96 -4.66 -5.35
CA GLN A 326 10.26 -3.38 -4.73
C GLN A 326 9.36 -2.30 -5.34
N ARG A 327 8.68 -1.56 -4.47
CA ARG A 327 7.91 -0.37 -4.84
C ARG A 327 8.55 0.83 -4.17
N LEU A 328 9.13 1.69 -5.00
CA LEU A 328 9.64 2.99 -4.57
C LEU A 328 8.61 4.05 -4.93
N SER A 329 8.27 4.90 -3.97
CA SER A 329 7.43 6.07 -4.20
C SER A 329 7.95 7.23 -3.37
N SER A 330 7.99 8.41 -3.95
CA SER A 330 8.36 9.64 -3.26
C SER A 330 7.19 10.61 -3.32
N THR A 331 6.84 11.23 -2.21
CA THR A 331 5.88 12.33 -2.19
C THR A 331 6.62 13.67 -2.04
N LEU A 332 6.34 14.62 -2.94
CA LEU A 332 6.63 16.03 -2.71
C LEU A 332 5.35 16.65 -2.12
N GLY A 333 5.40 17.13 -0.88
CA GLY A 333 4.36 18.01 -0.36
C GLY A 333 4.28 19.32 -1.17
N ALA A 334 3.10 19.94 -1.21
CA ALA A 334 2.82 21.18 -1.95
C ALA A 334 3.67 22.39 -1.51
N MET A 335 4.37 22.28 -0.38
CA MET A 335 5.50 23.15 -0.03
C MET A 335 6.69 22.25 0.26
N ARG A 336 7.87 22.60 -0.25
CA ARG A 336 9.17 21.90 -0.19
C ARG A 336 9.69 21.55 1.23
N SER A 337 8.83 21.43 2.22
CA SER A 337 9.11 21.26 3.64
C SER A 337 9.08 19.82 4.13
N THR A 338 8.48 18.88 3.40
CA THR A 338 8.51 17.45 3.75
C THR A 338 8.66 16.55 2.53
N PHE A 339 9.76 15.80 2.48
CA PHE A 339 10.01 14.73 1.53
C PHE A 339 9.84 13.41 2.27
N TYR A 340 9.01 12.50 1.74
CA TYR A 340 8.97 11.13 2.24
C TYR A 340 9.28 10.17 1.10
N ASN A 341 10.23 9.27 1.35
CA ASN A 341 10.50 8.12 0.53
C ASN A 341 9.79 6.91 1.14
N TYR A 342 8.95 6.26 0.35
CA TYR A 342 8.31 5.01 0.67
C TYR A 342 9.02 3.89 -0.09
N GLU A 343 9.38 2.86 0.65
CA GLU A 343 9.89 1.61 0.07
C GLU A 343 9.05 0.45 0.62
N ALA A 344 8.31 -0.21 -0.27
CA ALA A 344 7.72 -1.51 0.02
C ALA A 344 8.57 -2.62 -0.59
N LEU A 345 8.96 -3.59 0.23
CA LEU A 345 9.65 -4.82 -0.17
C LEU A 345 8.74 -6.00 0.10
N GLU A 346 8.55 -6.83 -0.92
CA GLU A 346 7.71 -8.02 -0.89
C GLU A 346 8.52 -9.17 -1.49
N ILE A 347 8.57 -10.31 -0.81
CA ILE A 347 9.37 -11.46 -1.22
C ILE A 347 8.51 -12.71 -1.14
N ILE A 348 8.52 -13.47 -2.23
CA ILE A 348 7.92 -14.80 -2.30
C ILE A 348 9.06 -15.80 -2.44
N VAL A 349 9.08 -16.79 -1.55
CA VAL A 349 9.97 -17.94 -1.60
C VAL A 349 9.11 -19.16 -1.87
N LEU A 350 9.22 -19.69 -3.09
CA LEU A 350 8.56 -20.91 -3.50
C LEU A 350 9.57 -22.05 -3.48
N THR A 351 9.29 -23.09 -2.70
CA THR A 351 10.15 -24.27 -2.59
C THR A 351 9.39 -25.49 -3.08
N ARG A 352 10.02 -26.37 -3.85
CA ARG A 352 9.46 -27.69 -4.16
C ARG A 352 10.44 -28.79 -3.80
N GLY A 353 9.93 -29.94 -3.38
CA GLY A 353 10.69 -31.17 -3.21
C GLY A 353 10.38 -32.16 -4.31
N ARG A 354 11.43 -32.66 -4.98
CA ARG A 354 11.31 -33.65 -6.06
C ARG A 354 11.97 -34.97 -5.70
N ARG A 355 11.30 -36.07 -6.03
CA ARG A 355 11.88 -37.42 -5.97
C ARG A 355 12.36 -37.79 -7.37
N CYS A 356 13.65 -38.05 -7.51
CA CYS A 356 14.27 -38.39 -8.79
C CYS A 356 14.72 -39.85 -8.77
N VAL A 357 14.14 -40.68 -9.64
CA VAL A 357 14.55 -42.08 -9.81
C VAL A 357 15.44 -42.16 -11.05
N ALA A 358 16.65 -42.70 -10.87
CA ALA A 358 17.53 -43.00 -12.00
C ALA A 358 16.93 -44.17 -12.79
N SER A 359 16.63 -43.96 -14.06
CA SER A 359 16.22 -45.06 -14.93
C SER A 359 17.45 -45.87 -15.32
N SER A 360 17.46 -47.15 -14.99
CA SER A 360 18.55 -48.10 -15.29
C SER A 360 18.92 -48.02 -16.78
N GLY A 361 20.07 -47.41 -17.11
CA GLY A 361 20.59 -47.31 -18.47
C GLY A 361 20.41 -45.96 -19.19
N ALA A 362 19.77 -44.95 -18.60
CA ALA A 362 19.67 -43.61 -19.17
C ALA A 362 20.25 -42.53 -18.23
N ASN A 363 20.99 -41.55 -18.78
CA ASN A 363 21.45 -40.35 -18.06
C ASN A 363 20.31 -39.42 -17.61
N VAL A 364 19.05 -39.84 -17.78
CA VAL A 364 17.85 -39.04 -17.50
C VAL A 364 17.17 -39.60 -16.26
N ALA A 365 17.20 -38.83 -15.17
CA ALA A 365 16.42 -39.15 -13.98
C ALA A 365 14.98 -38.67 -14.17
N THR A 366 14.01 -39.57 -13.96
CA THR A 366 12.60 -39.19 -13.93
C THR A 366 12.30 -38.58 -12.56
N CYS A 367 11.99 -37.28 -12.54
CA CYS A 367 11.79 -36.53 -11.30
C CYS A 367 10.33 -36.10 -11.13
N THR A 368 9.67 -36.58 -10.08
CA THR A 368 8.30 -36.20 -9.73
C THR A 368 8.29 -35.22 -8.56
N THR A 369 7.44 -34.20 -8.61
CA THR A 369 7.26 -33.26 -7.51
C THR A 369 6.36 -33.88 -6.44
N VAL A 370 6.84 -33.87 -5.19
CA VAL A 370 6.16 -34.47 -4.02
C VAL A 370 5.46 -33.39 -3.20
N PHE A 371 6.12 -32.24 -3.00
CA PHE A 371 5.54 -31.11 -2.27
C PHE A 371 5.90 -29.76 -2.91
N VAL A 372 5.08 -28.75 -2.61
CA VAL A 372 5.33 -27.33 -2.88
C VAL A 372 5.01 -26.49 -1.64
N ASP A 373 5.90 -25.56 -1.29
CA ASP A 373 5.80 -24.61 -0.17
C ASP A 373 5.81 -23.18 -0.72
N ASP A 374 4.87 -22.33 -0.27
CA ASP A 374 4.79 -20.90 -0.55
C ASP A 374 4.90 -20.13 0.76
N TYR A 375 6.01 -19.40 0.91
CA TYR A 375 6.31 -18.60 2.08
C TYR A 375 6.63 -17.17 1.67
N ARG A 376 6.09 -16.19 2.40
CA ARG A 376 6.16 -14.78 2.01
C ARG A 376 6.67 -13.87 3.10
N TYR A 377 7.26 -12.78 2.65
CA TYR A 377 7.77 -11.70 3.48
C TYR A 377 7.30 -10.36 2.91
N GLU A 378 6.89 -9.44 3.78
CA GLU A 378 6.47 -8.10 3.38
C GLU A 378 6.84 -7.05 4.42
N ARG A 379 7.28 -5.89 3.93
CA ARG A 379 7.61 -4.73 4.75
C ARG A 379 7.40 -3.47 3.94
N ASP A 380 6.88 -2.43 4.57
CA ASP A 380 6.81 -1.07 4.03
C ASP A 380 7.48 -0.12 5.01
N ILE A 381 8.47 0.63 4.54
CA ILE A 381 9.18 1.63 5.33
C ILE A 381 8.93 3.01 4.76
N VAL A 382 8.94 4.00 5.65
CA VAL A 382 8.90 5.41 5.31
C VAL A 382 10.17 6.09 5.83
N GLN A 383 10.79 6.90 4.99
CA GLN A 383 12.00 7.65 5.28
C GLN A 383 11.80 9.14 4.99
N THR A 384 12.21 10.01 5.92
CA THR A 384 12.23 11.48 5.76
C THR A 384 13.62 12.02 5.48
#